data_AF-A0A928P323-F1
#
_entry.id   AF-A0A928P323-F1
#
_cell.length_a   1.000
_cell.length_b   1.000
_cell.length_c   1.000
_cell.angle_alpha   90.00
_cell.angle_beta   90.00
_cell.angle_gamma   90.00
#
_symmetry.space_group_name_H-M   'P 1'
#
loop_
_entity.id
_entity.type
_entity.pdbx_description
1 polymer ?
#
loop_
_entity_poly.entity_id
_entity_poly.type
_entity_poly.pdbx_seq_one_letter_code
_entity_poly.pdbx_strand_id
1 'polypeptide(L)'
;MGDIMRIRKNKKVCQRAKNVFFVTLAFLCITLLLSTAFDASEPLILPLAQSEFTDIITTTVYDLSKQIDFTSLITPCYTKEGSIASLQTNSAKINLISAEIVEGIDKRIKDKDINIKIPIGDIIGESLSLGQGPYIVIQLNQYKTTSVKVENEFVSSGINQTLHKLNLLLCVEAVVLLPGMNTEKIKAELDLPLSETLIVGETPSTYIKTNR
;
A
#
# COMPACT_ATOMS: atom_id res chain seq x y z
N MET A 1 8.85 -17.01 76.75
CA MET A 1 7.94 -17.40 75.64
C MET A 1 7.50 -16.22 74.76
N GLY A 2 7.27 -15.02 75.31
CA GLY A 2 6.76 -13.86 74.56
C GLY A 2 7.73 -13.24 73.52
N ASP A 3 9.03 -13.20 73.80
CA ASP A 3 10.01 -12.58 72.89
C ASP A 3 10.28 -13.39 71.62
N ILE A 4 10.28 -14.72 71.70
CA ILE A 4 10.43 -15.61 70.53
C ILE A 4 9.22 -15.46 69.58
N MET A 5 8.02 -15.25 70.14
CA MET A 5 6.80 -14.98 69.37
C MET A 5 6.82 -13.60 68.70
N ARG A 6 7.33 -12.56 69.37
CA ARG A 6 7.52 -11.21 68.79
C ARG A 6 8.54 -11.22 67.64
N ILE A 7 9.68 -11.91 67.80
CA ILE A 7 10.70 -12.04 66.75
C ILE A 7 10.15 -12.75 65.51
N ARG A 8 9.36 -13.83 65.67
CA ARG A 8 8.69 -14.52 64.55
C ARG A 8 7.65 -13.64 63.85
N LYS A 9 6.91 -12.81 64.58
CA LYS A 9 5.92 -11.88 64.01
C LYS A 9 6.60 -10.75 63.21
N ASN A 10 7.68 -10.16 63.73
CA ASN A 10 8.48 -9.15 63.03
C ASN A 10 9.18 -9.69 61.78
N LYS A 11 9.68 -10.94 61.82
CA LYS A 11 10.23 -11.61 60.61
C LYS A 11 9.18 -11.79 59.52
N LYS A 12 7.94 -12.20 59.86
CA LYS A 12 6.84 -12.33 58.89
C LYS A 12 6.38 -10.99 58.31
N VAL A 13 6.36 -9.92 59.09
CA VAL A 13 6.04 -8.56 58.63
C VAL A 13 7.11 -8.03 57.68
N CYS A 14 8.40 -8.20 58.02
CA CYS A 14 9.51 -7.81 57.15
C CYS A 14 9.54 -8.62 55.84
N GLN A 15 9.16 -9.91 55.88
CA GLN A 15 9.09 -10.76 54.70
C GLN A 15 7.90 -10.41 53.78
N ARG A 16 6.75 -10.02 54.35
CA ARG A 16 5.63 -9.46 53.58
C ARG A 16 6.00 -8.12 52.94
N ALA A 17 6.71 -7.24 53.65
CA ALA A 17 7.17 -5.97 53.10
C ALA A 17 8.16 -6.15 51.93
N LYS A 18 9.09 -7.12 52.03
CA LYS A 18 9.99 -7.49 50.93
C LYS A 18 9.22 -8.02 49.71
N ASN A 19 8.24 -8.91 49.92
CA ASN A 19 7.45 -9.44 48.81
C ASN A 19 6.61 -8.34 48.13
N VAL A 20 6.02 -7.42 48.89
CA VAL A 20 5.29 -6.27 48.34
C VAL A 20 6.24 -5.38 47.52
N PHE A 21 7.45 -5.10 48.02
CA PHE A 21 8.45 -4.33 47.29
C PHE A 21 8.85 -4.98 45.95
N PHE A 22 9.10 -6.30 45.95
CA PHE A 22 9.42 -7.02 44.70
C PHE A 22 8.25 -7.04 43.71
N VAL A 23 7.00 -7.18 44.20
CA VAL A 23 5.82 -7.11 43.33
C VAL A 23 5.63 -5.73 42.73
N THR A 24 5.80 -4.66 43.52
CA THR A 24 5.70 -3.28 43.01
C THR A 24 6.83 -2.95 42.03
N LEU A 25 8.04 -3.45 42.28
CA LEU A 25 9.17 -3.28 41.37
C LEU A 25 8.96 -4.04 40.06
N ALA A 26 8.45 -5.28 40.13
CA ALA A 26 8.10 -6.04 38.94
C ALA A 26 6.99 -5.36 38.12
N PHE A 27 5.95 -4.82 38.79
CA PHE A 27 4.91 -4.04 38.13
C PHE A 27 5.47 -2.79 37.45
N LEU A 28 6.33 -2.03 38.14
CA LEU A 28 7.01 -0.87 37.57
C LEU A 28 7.86 -1.24 36.35
N CYS A 29 8.63 -2.34 36.43
CA CYS A 29 9.43 -2.84 35.32
C CYS A 29 8.56 -3.29 34.13
N ILE A 30 7.43 -3.95 34.38
CA ILE A 30 6.48 -4.34 33.33
C ILE A 30 5.89 -3.09 32.68
N THR A 31 5.48 -2.08 33.45
CA THR A 31 4.96 -0.83 32.88
C THR A 31 6.00 -0.09 32.05
N LEU A 32 7.27 -0.10 32.48
CA LEU A 32 8.37 0.52 31.76
C LEU A 32 8.69 -0.24 30.46
N LEU A 33 8.69 -1.57 30.50
CA LEU A 33 8.87 -2.42 29.32
C LEU A 33 7.74 -2.21 28.30
N LEU A 34 6.50 -2.16 28.77
CA LEU A 34 5.33 -1.93 27.92
C LEU A 34 5.36 -0.53 27.28
N SER A 35 5.76 0.52 28.02
CA SER A 35 5.88 1.85 27.44
C SER A 35 6.98 1.90 26.37
N THR A 36 8.15 1.30 26.64
CA THR A 36 9.22 1.26 25.63
C THR A 36 8.86 0.42 24.41
N ALA A 37 8.07 -0.65 24.58
CA ALA A 37 7.59 -1.46 23.48
C ALA A 37 6.54 -0.73 22.63
N PHE A 38 5.69 0.09 23.25
CA PHE A 38 4.73 0.93 22.55
C PHE A 38 5.43 1.99 21.70
N ASP A 39 6.40 2.72 22.27
CA ASP A 39 7.19 3.72 21.53
C ASP A 39 8.01 3.08 20.39
N ALA A 40 8.48 1.84 20.57
CA ALA A 40 9.21 1.11 19.52
C ALA A 40 8.29 0.58 18.40
N SER A 41 6.98 0.46 18.64
CA SER A 41 6.01 -0.08 17.67
C SER A 41 5.53 0.96 16.65
N GLU A 42 5.58 2.25 17.01
CA GLU A 42 5.22 3.38 16.17
C GLU A 42 5.83 3.36 14.75
N PRO A 43 7.16 3.19 14.56
CA PRO A 43 7.77 3.19 13.23
C PRO A 43 7.38 1.99 12.36
N LEU A 44 6.78 0.94 12.94
CA LEU A 44 6.36 -0.26 12.21
C LEU A 44 4.89 -0.19 11.77
N ILE A 45 4.05 0.53 12.52
CA ILE A 45 2.62 0.63 12.23
C ILE A 45 2.37 1.43 10.95
N LEU A 46 3.07 2.54 10.75
CA LEU A 46 2.88 3.42 9.59
C LEU A 46 3.18 2.73 8.23
N PRO A 47 4.34 2.06 8.02
CA PRO A 47 4.60 1.36 6.76
C PRO A 47 3.64 0.19 6.53
N LEU A 48 3.25 -0.54 7.58
CA LEU A 48 2.23 -1.60 7.47
C LEU A 48 0.86 -1.02 7.09
N ALA A 49 0.46 0.09 7.69
CA ALA A 49 -0.78 0.79 7.34
C ALA A 49 -0.77 1.27 5.89
N GLN A 50 0.37 1.79 5.43
CA GLN A 50 0.54 2.23 4.04
C GLN A 50 0.48 1.05 3.05
N SER A 51 1.08 -0.09 3.40
CA SER A 51 1.01 -1.32 2.58
C SER A 51 -0.43 -1.79 2.44
N GLU A 52 -1.12 -1.98 3.56
CA GLU A 52 -2.53 -2.41 3.58
C GLU A 52 -3.44 -1.43 2.83
N PHE A 53 -3.21 -0.13 2.99
CA PHE A 53 -3.95 0.89 2.23
C PHE A 53 -3.70 0.78 0.73
N THR A 54 -2.45 0.57 0.32
CA THR A 54 -2.08 0.38 -1.09
C THR A 54 -2.76 -0.87 -1.66
N ASP A 55 -2.82 -1.96 -0.91
CA ASP A 55 -3.47 -3.20 -1.33
C ASP A 55 -4.99 -3.04 -1.48
N ILE A 56 -5.63 -2.32 -0.55
CA ILE A 56 -7.07 -2.00 -0.62
C ILE A 56 -7.38 -1.17 -1.87
N ILE A 57 -6.59 -0.12 -2.15
CA ILE A 57 -6.78 0.72 -3.33
C ILE A 57 -6.53 -0.09 -4.60
N THR A 58 -5.44 -0.86 -4.65
CA THR A 58 -5.09 -1.71 -5.78
C THR A 58 -6.21 -2.70 -6.11
N THR A 59 -6.69 -3.42 -5.11
CA THR A 59 -7.80 -4.39 -5.28
C THR A 59 -9.08 -3.68 -5.74
N THR A 60 -9.38 -2.51 -5.18
CA THR A 60 -10.54 -1.71 -5.57
C THR A 60 -10.46 -1.29 -7.04
N VAL A 61 -9.31 -0.80 -7.49
CA VAL A 61 -9.11 -0.40 -8.89
C VAL A 61 -9.19 -1.59 -9.83
N TYR A 62 -8.61 -2.73 -9.48
CA TYR A 62 -8.74 -3.96 -10.27
C TYR A 62 -10.18 -4.46 -10.37
N ASP A 63 -10.97 -4.33 -9.32
CA ASP A 63 -12.38 -4.72 -9.37
C ASP A 63 -13.22 -3.77 -10.22
N LEU A 64 -12.93 -2.46 -10.17
CA LEU A 64 -13.56 -1.47 -11.04
C LEU A 64 -13.16 -1.68 -12.50
N SER A 65 -11.89 -1.95 -12.78
CA SER A 65 -11.38 -2.12 -14.14
C SER A 65 -12.03 -3.29 -14.87
N LYS A 66 -12.43 -4.36 -14.17
CA LYS A 66 -13.19 -5.48 -14.77
C LYS A 66 -14.53 -5.06 -15.39
N GLN A 67 -15.10 -3.94 -14.97
CA GLN A 67 -16.39 -3.44 -15.45
C GLN A 67 -16.25 -2.39 -16.55
N ILE A 68 -15.03 -1.88 -16.75
CA ILE A 68 -14.73 -0.80 -17.69
C ILE A 68 -14.27 -1.39 -19.02
N ASP A 69 -14.80 -0.84 -20.10
CA ASP A 69 -14.37 -1.17 -21.46
C ASP A 69 -13.15 -0.34 -21.89
N PHE A 70 -11.98 -0.97 -21.88
CA PHE A 70 -10.72 -0.38 -22.37
C PHE A 70 -10.47 -0.61 -23.87
N THR A 71 -11.46 -1.06 -24.65
CA THR A 71 -11.28 -1.19 -26.09
C THR A 71 -11.18 0.18 -26.78
N SER A 72 -10.51 0.22 -27.93
CA SER A 72 -10.45 1.43 -28.78
C SER A 72 -9.89 2.70 -28.11
N LEU A 73 -8.99 2.55 -27.14
CA LEU A 73 -8.25 3.67 -26.57
C LEU A 73 -7.23 4.24 -27.56
N ILE A 74 -6.64 3.37 -28.35
CA ILE A 74 -5.65 3.69 -29.39
C ILE A 74 -6.17 3.14 -30.71
N THR A 75 -6.15 3.98 -31.74
CA THR A 75 -6.49 3.60 -33.11
C THR A 75 -5.28 3.83 -34.01
N PRO A 76 -4.71 2.77 -34.62
CA PRO A 76 -3.65 2.94 -35.60
C PRO A 76 -4.20 3.51 -36.92
N CYS A 77 -3.53 4.53 -37.44
CA CYS A 77 -3.80 5.09 -38.76
C CYS A 77 -2.72 4.62 -39.73
N TYR A 78 -3.12 4.10 -40.89
CA TYR A 78 -2.22 3.51 -41.88
C TYR A 78 -1.95 4.44 -43.06
N THR A 79 -0.75 4.35 -43.64
CA THR A 79 -0.44 4.97 -44.93
C THR A 79 -1.12 4.21 -46.07
N LYS A 80 -1.03 4.74 -47.30
CA LYS A 80 -1.54 4.07 -48.50
C LYS A 80 -0.82 2.74 -48.79
N GLU A 81 0.42 2.60 -48.32
CA GLU A 81 1.22 1.38 -48.45
C GLU A 81 0.89 0.32 -47.37
N GLY A 82 0.03 0.63 -46.40
CA GLY A 82 -0.36 -0.31 -45.33
C GLY A 82 0.53 -0.29 -44.08
N SER A 83 1.50 0.63 -44.02
CA SER A 83 2.37 0.84 -42.86
C SER A 83 1.71 1.78 -41.83
N ILE A 84 2.03 1.64 -40.53
CA ILE A 84 1.48 2.52 -39.49
C ILE A 84 2.06 3.93 -39.67
N ALA A 85 1.19 4.90 -39.94
CA ALA A 85 1.54 6.32 -40.10
C ALA A 85 1.53 7.06 -38.75
N SER A 86 0.54 6.78 -37.91
CA SER A 86 0.37 7.42 -36.61
C SER A 86 -0.53 6.58 -35.69
N LEU A 87 -0.48 6.87 -34.39
CA LEU A 87 -1.42 6.37 -33.41
C LEU A 87 -2.31 7.51 -32.94
N GLN A 88 -3.62 7.33 -33.03
CA GLN A 88 -4.60 8.27 -32.52
C GLN A 88 -5.12 7.78 -31.16
N THR A 89 -4.97 8.62 -30.15
CA THR A 89 -5.44 8.35 -28.80
C THR A 89 -6.82 8.97 -28.58
N ASN A 90 -7.78 8.19 -28.07
CA ASN A 90 -9.10 8.68 -27.70
C ASN A 90 -9.08 9.31 -26.31
N SER A 91 -8.60 10.55 -26.22
CA SER A 91 -8.48 11.30 -24.95
C SER A 91 -9.83 11.46 -24.23
N ALA A 92 -10.94 11.58 -24.97
CA ALA A 92 -12.27 11.69 -24.37
C ALA A 92 -12.65 10.41 -23.61
N LYS A 93 -12.47 9.23 -24.22
CA LYS A 93 -12.73 7.94 -23.58
C LYS A 93 -11.80 7.72 -22.38
N ILE A 94 -10.52 8.06 -22.51
CA ILE A 94 -9.55 7.96 -21.41
C ILE A 94 -9.95 8.82 -20.21
N ASN A 95 -10.39 10.06 -20.46
CA ASN A 95 -10.82 10.97 -19.40
C ASN A 95 -12.09 10.46 -18.71
N LEU A 96 -13.04 9.89 -19.47
CA LEU A 96 -14.24 9.26 -18.90
C LEU A 96 -13.89 8.07 -18.00
N ILE A 97 -13.00 7.19 -18.46
CA ILE A 97 -12.49 6.05 -17.68
C ILE A 97 -11.81 6.53 -16.40
N SER A 98 -10.98 7.58 -16.51
CA SER A 98 -10.29 8.18 -15.37
C SER A 98 -11.29 8.72 -14.34
N ALA A 99 -12.33 9.42 -14.80
CA ALA A 99 -13.40 9.91 -13.93
C ALA A 99 -14.19 8.77 -13.27
N GLU A 100 -14.50 7.71 -14.00
CA GLU A 100 -15.22 6.53 -13.51
C GLU A 100 -14.42 5.76 -12.44
N ILE A 101 -13.10 5.61 -12.64
CA ILE A 101 -12.20 5.02 -11.63
C ILE A 101 -12.19 5.89 -10.36
N VAL A 102 -12.04 7.21 -10.49
CA VAL A 102 -12.04 8.13 -9.33
C VAL A 102 -13.37 8.04 -8.57
N GLU A 103 -14.49 8.09 -9.28
CA GLU A 103 -15.82 8.00 -8.69
C GLU A 103 -16.05 6.63 -8.02
N GLY A 104 -15.58 5.55 -8.64
CA GLY A 104 -15.67 4.20 -8.10
C GLY A 104 -14.87 4.04 -6.81
N ILE A 105 -13.65 4.58 -6.76
CA ILE A 105 -12.82 4.62 -5.55
C ILE A 105 -13.55 5.42 -4.47
N ASP A 106 -14.08 6.60 -4.81
CA ASP A 106 -14.80 7.46 -3.86
C ASP A 106 -16.01 6.77 -3.23
N LYS A 107 -16.83 6.10 -4.05
CA LYS A 107 -17.99 5.33 -3.56
C LYS A 107 -17.54 4.19 -2.65
N ARG A 108 -16.50 3.44 -3.06
CA ARG A 108 -16.03 2.29 -2.29
C ARG A 108 -15.49 2.67 -0.92
N ILE A 109 -14.76 3.80 -0.83
CA ILE A 109 -14.21 4.28 0.43
C ILE A 109 -15.32 4.82 1.34
N LYS A 110 -16.28 5.57 0.80
CA LYS A 110 -17.43 6.10 1.57
C LYS A 110 -18.37 5.01 2.09
N ASP A 111 -18.70 4.03 1.26
CA ASP A 111 -19.71 3.02 1.59
C ASP A 111 -19.21 1.97 2.59
N LYS A 112 -17.90 1.69 2.61
CA LYS A 112 -17.34 0.58 3.40
C LYS A 112 -16.75 0.97 4.75
N ASP A 113 -16.70 2.25 5.08
CA ASP A 113 -16.02 2.76 6.29
C ASP A 113 -14.67 2.04 6.47
N ILE A 114 -13.81 2.21 5.47
CA ILE A 114 -12.60 1.40 5.33
C ILE A 114 -11.76 1.56 6.60
N ASN A 115 -11.55 0.42 7.27
CA ASN A 115 -10.73 0.33 8.45
C ASN A 115 -9.51 -0.52 8.11
N ILE A 116 -8.32 0.03 8.30
CA ILE A 116 -7.07 -0.72 8.11
C ILE A 116 -6.87 -1.58 9.35
N LYS A 117 -6.70 -2.90 9.16
CA LYS A 117 -6.57 -3.85 10.27
C LYS A 117 -5.18 -4.46 10.23
N ILE A 118 -4.37 -4.13 11.22
CA ILE A 118 -3.00 -4.63 11.33
C ILE A 118 -2.95 -5.60 12.51
N PRO A 119 -2.64 -6.89 12.29
CA PRO A 119 -2.49 -7.82 13.40
C PRO A 119 -1.25 -7.46 14.23
N ILE A 120 -1.38 -7.46 15.56
CA ILE A 120 -0.29 -7.06 16.46
C ILE A 120 0.97 -7.90 16.25
N GLY A 121 0.83 -9.16 15.86
CA GLY A 121 1.98 -10.03 15.65
C GLY A 121 2.89 -9.59 14.49
N ASP A 122 2.38 -8.86 13.49
CA ASP A 122 3.18 -8.34 12.38
C ASP A 122 4.07 -7.15 12.82
N ILE A 123 3.68 -6.46 13.89
CA ILE A 123 4.44 -5.37 14.50
C ILE A 123 5.54 -5.91 15.41
N ILE A 124 5.29 -7.03 16.10
CA ILE A 124 6.24 -7.63 17.06
C ILE A 124 7.39 -8.34 16.34
N GLY A 125 7.27 -8.63 15.05
CA GLY A 125 8.41 -8.95 14.19
C GLY A 125 9.00 -10.36 14.37
N GLU A 126 8.34 -11.25 15.09
CA GLU A 126 8.72 -12.66 15.06
C GLU A 126 8.10 -13.31 13.81
N SER A 127 8.95 -13.86 12.95
CA SER A 127 8.62 -14.61 11.72
C SER A 127 7.67 -15.81 11.91
N LEU A 128 7.15 -16.03 13.12
CA LEU A 128 6.09 -16.98 13.46
C LEU A 128 4.68 -16.37 13.51
N SER A 129 4.53 -15.05 13.49
CA SER A 129 3.22 -14.41 13.38
C SER A 129 2.76 -14.37 11.92
N LEU A 130 2.04 -15.40 11.48
CA LEU A 130 1.33 -15.39 10.18
C LEU A 130 0.04 -14.53 10.27
N GLY A 131 0.15 -13.26 10.64
CA GLY A 131 -1.03 -12.40 10.87
C GLY A 131 -1.95 -12.88 11.99
N GLN A 132 -1.39 -13.58 12.99
CA GLN A 132 -2.15 -14.11 14.12
C GLN A 132 -2.18 -13.12 15.28
N GLY A 133 -3.32 -13.06 15.97
CA GLY A 133 -3.53 -12.23 17.15
C GLY A 133 -4.61 -11.18 16.96
N PRO A 134 -4.85 -10.35 18.00
CA PRO A 134 -5.80 -9.26 17.92
C PRO A 134 -5.32 -8.19 16.92
N TYR A 135 -6.28 -7.53 16.27
CA TYR A 135 -6.02 -6.49 15.29
C TYR A 135 -5.99 -5.11 15.95
N ILE A 136 -5.01 -4.30 15.56
CA ILE A 136 -5.05 -2.85 15.69
C ILE A 136 -5.91 -2.33 14.55
N VAL A 137 -6.97 -1.62 14.90
CA VAL A 137 -7.86 -0.97 13.93
C VAL A 137 -7.42 0.48 13.78
N ILE A 138 -7.00 0.83 12.57
CA ILE A 138 -6.64 2.19 12.18
C ILE A 138 -7.81 2.75 11.38
N GLN A 139 -8.38 3.84 11.88
CA GLN A 139 -9.48 4.52 11.24
C GLN A 139 -8.97 5.52 10.21
N LEU A 140 -9.56 5.48 9.02
CA LEU A 140 -9.36 6.49 7.99
C LEU A 140 -10.16 7.74 8.36
N ASN A 141 -9.48 8.85 8.65
CA ASN A 141 -10.13 10.11 9.02
C ASN A 141 -10.59 10.87 7.78
N GLN A 142 -9.70 11.00 6.80
CA GLN A 142 -9.97 11.68 5.53
C GLN A 142 -9.21 10.99 4.41
N TYR A 143 -9.74 11.04 3.20
CA TYR A 143 -9.04 10.56 2.03
C TYR A 143 -9.31 11.48 0.84
N LYS A 144 -8.39 11.51 -0.11
CA LYS A 144 -8.49 12.29 -1.33
C LYS A 144 -7.71 11.62 -2.45
N THR A 145 -8.35 11.39 -3.58
CA THR A 145 -7.63 11.08 -4.82
C THR A 145 -6.92 12.34 -5.30
N THR A 146 -5.58 12.34 -5.25
CA THR A 146 -4.78 13.56 -5.47
C THR A 146 -4.31 13.70 -6.91
N SER A 147 -4.10 12.60 -7.63
CA SER A 147 -3.68 12.65 -9.03
C SER A 147 -4.15 11.43 -9.80
N VAL A 148 -4.69 11.67 -11.00
CA VAL A 148 -4.86 10.66 -12.05
C VAL A 148 -4.20 11.20 -13.30
N LYS A 149 -3.17 10.51 -13.79
CA LYS A 149 -2.43 10.88 -14.99
C LYS A 149 -2.40 9.70 -15.94
N VAL A 150 -2.46 9.99 -17.23
CA VAL A 150 -2.30 8.98 -18.26
C VAL A 150 -1.04 9.29 -19.04
N GLU A 151 -0.12 8.33 -19.06
CA GLU A 151 1.18 8.46 -19.70
C GLU A 151 1.25 7.56 -20.94
N ASN A 152 1.90 8.07 -21.99
CA ASN A 152 2.18 7.33 -23.21
C ASN A 152 3.69 7.12 -23.28
N GLU A 153 4.12 5.87 -23.40
CA GLU A 153 5.53 5.49 -23.47
C GLU A 153 5.80 4.75 -24.78
N PHE A 154 6.93 5.05 -25.44
CA PHE A 154 7.42 4.28 -26.59
C PHE A 154 8.74 3.61 -26.23
N VAL A 155 8.72 2.28 -26.17
CA VAL A 155 9.88 1.45 -25.80
C VAL A 155 10.37 0.69 -27.03
N SER A 156 11.67 0.74 -27.31
CA SER A 156 12.27 -0.09 -28.35
C SER A 156 12.26 -1.56 -27.92
N SER A 157 11.58 -2.43 -28.65
CA SER A 157 11.37 -3.85 -28.30
C SER A 157 12.07 -4.82 -29.26
N GLY A 158 12.81 -4.34 -30.25
CA GLY A 158 13.53 -5.18 -31.21
C GLY A 158 14.11 -4.39 -32.40
N ILE A 159 14.71 -5.11 -33.35
CA ILE A 159 15.46 -4.52 -34.49
C ILE A 159 14.58 -3.55 -35.30
N ASN A 160 13.28 -3.83 -35.43
CA ASN A 160 12.29 -2.93 -36.07
C ASN A 160 10.94 -2.98 -35.34
N GLN A 161 10.98 -2.97 -34.01
CA GLN A 161 9.78 -3.05 -33.20
C GLN A 161 9.79 -1.98 -32.11
N THR A 162 8.69 -1.23 -32.03
CA THR A 162 8.45 -0.26 -30.97
C THR A 162 7.18 -0.65 -30.24
N LEU A 163 7.28 -0.89 -28.94
CA LEU A 163 6.16 -1.12 -28.06
C LEU A 163 5.65 0.23 -27.56
N HIS A 164 4.44 0.60 -27.93
CA HIS A 164 3.74 1.73 -27.35
C HIS A 164 2.90 1.27 -26.16
N LYS A 165 3.02 1.94 -25.02
CA LYS A 165 2.27 1.67 -23.79
C LYS A 165 1.46 2.88 -23.38
N LEU A 166 0.24 2.63 -22.92
CA LEU A 166 -0.65 3.62 -22.33
C LEU A 166 -0.93 3.19 -20.89
N ASN A 167 -0.44 3.96 -19.93
CA ASN A 167 -0.53 3.65 -18.50
C ASN A 167 -1.35 4.72 -17.77
N LEU A 168 -2.13 4.30 -16.78
CA LEU A 168 -2.83 5.19 -15.86
C LEU A 168 -2.11 5.16 -14.51
N LEU A 169 -1.52 6.30 -14.15
CA LEU A 169 -0.89 6.56 -12.87
C LEU A 169 -1.91 7.18 -11.92
N LEU A 170 -2.28 6.43 -10.90
CA LEU A 170 -3.19 6.84 -9.85
C LEU A 170 -2.43 7.07 -8.55
N CYS A 171 -2.74 8.17 -7.89
CA CYS A 171 -2.24 8.50 -6.56
C CYS A 171 -3.41 8.88 -5.66
N VAL A 172 -3.56 8.13 -4.56
CA VAL A 172 -4.56 8.36 -3.52
C VAL A 172 -3.84 8.63 -2.21
N GLU A 173 -4.19 9.74 -1.56
CA GLU A 173 -3.68 10.10 -0.24
C GLU A 173 -4.78 9.96 0.80
N ALA A 174 -4.41 9.51 1.98
CA ALA A 174 -5.30 9.44 3.12
C ALA A 174 -4.63 9.91 4.41
N VAL A 175 -5.45 10.43 5.31
CA VAL A 175 -5.08 10.78 6.67
C VAL A 175 -5.63 9.70 7.59
N VAL A 176 -4.74 9.01 8.28
CA VAL A 176 -5.07 7.94 9.23
C VAL A 176 -4.87 8.43 10.66
N LEU A 177 -5.75 7.97 11.55
CA LEU A 177 -5.59 8.18 12.99
C LEU A 177 -4.95 6.95 13.60
N LEU A 178 -3.72 7.11 14.08
CA LEU A 178 -3.01 6.04 14.78
C LEU A 178 -3.52 5.94 16.24
N PRO A 179 -3.75 4.73 16.77
CA PRO A 179 -4.25 4.56 18.14
C PRO A 179 -3.23 5.06 19.17
N GLY A 180 -3.66 6.01 20.02
CA GLY A 180 -2.80 6.61 21.05
C GLY A 180 -1.85 7.70 20.52
N MET A 181 -2.05 8.16 19.28
CA MET A 181 -1.07 8.94 18.53
C MET A 181 -1.70 10.07 17.69
N ASN A 182 -0.84 10.82 17.00
CA ASN A 182 -1.24 11.86 16.05
C ASN A 182 -1.78 11.28 14.73
N THR A 183 -2.43 12.14 13.95
CA THR A 183 -2.83 11.82 12.58
C THR A 183 -1.63 11.82 11.65
N GLU A 184 -1.50 10.79 10.84
CA GLU A 184 -0.44 10.65 9.85
C GLU A 184 -0.99 10.58 8.43
N LYS A 185 -0.16 10.96 7.45
CA LYS A 185 -0.52 10.89 6.02
C LYS A 185 0.08 9.65 5.40
N ILE A 186 -0.74 8.88 4.70
CA ILE A 186 -0.33 7.73 3.91
C ILE A 186 -0.70 7.93 2.44
N LYS A 187 0.03 7.26 1.56
CA LYS A 187 -0.11 7.39 0.11
C LYS A 187 -0.11 6.01 -0.53
N ALA A 188 -1.06 5.78 -1.44
CA ALA A 188 -1.11 4.65 -2.35
C ALA A 188 -0.84 5.15 -3.77
N GLU A 189 0.17 4.57 -4.41
CA GLU A 189 0.49 4.80 -5.82
C GLU A 189 0.22 3.51 -6.60
N LEU A 190 -0.47 3.64 -7.72
CA LEU A 190 -0.81 2.52 -8.58
C LEU A 190 -0.51 2.87 -10.04
N ASP A 191 0.13 1.94 -10.74
CA ASP A 191 0.31 1.96 -12.18
C ASP A 191 -0.58 0.89 -12.80
N LEU A 192 -1.54 1.31 -13.64
CA LEU A 192 -2.47 0.43 -14.34
C LEU A 192 -2.20 0.50 -15.85
N PRO A 193 -1.70 -0.58 -16.49
CA PRO A 193 -1.57 -0.63 -17.94
C PRO A 193 -2.95 -0.68 -18.59
N LEU A 194 -3.28 0.33 -19.39
CA LEU A 194 -4.57 0.44 -20.09
C LEU A 194 -4.55 -0.22 -21.46
N SER A 195 -3.47 -0.04 -22.21
CA SER A 195 -3.33 -0.58 -23.57
C SER A 195 -1.86 -0.66 -23.98
N GLU A 196 -1.51 -1.71 -24.71
CA GLU A 196 -0.20 -1.86 -25.35
C GLU A 196 -0.37 -2.08 -26.85
N THR A 197 0.53 -1.54 -27.66
CA THR A 197 0.50 -1.67 -29.12
C THR A 197 1.91 -1.90 -29.64
N LEU A 198 2.14 -3.05 -30.27
CA LEU A 198 3.39 -3.36 -30.94
C LEU A 198 3.39 -2.80 -32.36
N ILE A 199 4.26 -1.83 -32.61
CA ILE A 199 4.48 -1.23 -33.93
C ILE A 199 5.64 -1.97 -34.60
N VAL A 200 5.37 -2.61 -35.73
CA VAL A 200 6.39 -3.30 -36.54
C VAL A 200 6.77 -2.40 -37.70
N GLY A 201 8.04 -2.02 -37.75
CA GLY A 201 8.64 -1.29 -38.87
C GLY A 201 9.25 -2.22 -39.92
N GLU A 202 9.57 -1.67 -41.08
CA GLU A 202 10.26 -2.41 -42.13
C GLU A 202 11.73 -2.68 -41.75
N THR A 203 12.19 -3.91 -41.98
CA THR A 203 13.62 -4.24 -41.88
C THR A 203 14.38 -3.62 -43.06
N PRO A 204 15.41 -2.78 -42.85
CA PRO A 204 16.17 -2.22 -43.96
C PRO A 204 16.84 -3.34 -44.77
N SER A 205 16.50 -3.45 -46.06
CA SER A 205 17.07 -4.42 -46.99
C SER A 205 18.44 -3.94 -47.50
N THR A 206 19.44 -3.91 -46.64
CA THR A 206 20.84 -3.70 -47.06
C THR A 206 21.64 -4.96 -46.77
N TYR A 207 21.58 -5.91 -47.70
CA TYR A 207 22.61 -6.94 -47.78
C TYR A 207 23.91 -6.29 -48.25
N ILE A 208 24.92 -6.30 -47.39
CA ILE A 208 26.30 -5.94 -47.73
C ILE A 208 26.72 -6.82 -48.91
N LYS A 209 26.77 -6.27 -50.12
CA LYS A 209 27.57 -6.84 -51.20
C LYS A 209 29.03 -6.52 -50.88
N THR A 210 29.68 -7.40 -50.12
CA THR A 210 31.14 -7.43 -50.06
C THR A 210 31.62 -7.86 -51.44
N ASN A 211 31.94 -6.88 -52.28
CA ASN A 211 32.60 -7.09 -53.56
C ASN A 211 33.99 -7.66 -53.26
N ARG A 212 34.24 -8.91 -53.65
CA ARG A 212 35.55 -9.54 -53.57
C ARG A 212 35.94 -10.03 -54.96
#